data_AF-A0A7J7JUN6-F1
#
_entry.id   AF-A0A7J7JUN6-F1
#
_cell.length_a   1.000
_cell.length_b   1.000
_cell.length_c   1.000
_cell.angle_alpha   90.00
_cell.angle_beta   90.00
_cell.angle_gamma   90.00
#
_symmetry.space_group_name_H-M   'P 1'
#
loop_
_entity.id
_entity.type
_entity.pdbx_description
1 polymer ?
#
loop_
_entity_poly.entity_id
_entity_poly.type
_entity_poly.pdbx_seq_one_letter_code
_entity_poly.pdbx_strand_id
1 'polypeptide(L)'
;MTCMLRVLLDYCRYERDLTVNMEHECGRLEKLCSQESQQIDRLTQVLNLLNTFDERSKPGAQHPLGLEECVRLFSQLQEEYFEEYKQYDLVTLSIAVVFPW
;
A
#
# COMPACT_ATOMS: atom_id res chain seq x y z
N MET A 1 25.18 -45.92 27.11
CA MET A 1 23.86 -45.70 26.48
C MET A 1 23.20 -44.38 26.93
N THR A 2 23.41 -43.91 28.16
CA THR A 2 22.74 -42.71 28.72
C THR A 2 23.12 -41.37 28.05
N CYS A 3 24.37 -41.19 27.59
CA CYS A 3 24.77 -39.97 26.85
C CYS A 3 24.08 -39.82 25.49
N MET A 4 23.88 -40.93 24.75
CA MET A 4 23.27 -40.90 23.43
C MET A 4 21.79 -40.50 23.51
N LEU A 5 21.07 -41.01 24.51
CA LEU A 5 19.69 -40.61 24.80
C LEU A 5 19.58 -39.11 25.13
N ARG A 6 20.55 -38.54 25.86
CA ARG A 6 20.56 -37.12 26.20
C ARG A 6 20.77 -36.24 24.97
N VAL A 7 21.73 -36.58 24.11
CA VAL A 7 21.99 -35.86 22.86
C VAL A 7 20.77 -35.89 21.93
N LEU A 8 20.10 -37.03 21.79
CA LEU A 8 18.88 -37.13 21.00
C LEU A 8 17.73 -36.29 21.58
N LEU A 9 17.62 -36.24 22.91
CA LEU A 9 16.59 -35.45 23.58
C LEU A 9 16.82 -33.94 23.45
N ASP A 10 18.08 -33.52 23.50
CA ASP A 10 18.48 -32.13 23.26
C ASP A 10 18.28 -31.74 21.78
N TYR A 11 18.60 -32.65 20.84
CA TYR A 11 18.33 -32.46 19.41
C TYR A 11 16.83 -32.30 19.13
N CYS A 12 15.98 -33.18 19.68
CA CYS A 12 14.53 -33.07 19.50
C CYS A 12 13.94 -31.79 20.11
N ARG A 13 14.53 -31.26 21.18
CA ARG A 13 14.12 -29.96 21.75
C ARG A 13 14.52 -28.81 20.85
N TYR A 14 15.76 -28.81 20.37
CA TYR A 14 16.26 -27.80 19.43
C TYR A 14 15.40 -27.74 18.16
N GLU A 15 15.09 -28.87 17.54
CA GLU A 15 14.25 -28.93 16.34
C GLU A 15 12.82 -28.42 16.59
N ARG A 16 12.27 -28.69 17.78
CA ARG A 16 10.96 -28.16 18.17
C ARG A 16 10.99 -26.64 18.33
N ASP A 17 11.98 -26.12 19.04
CA ASP A 17 12.14 -24.68 19.26
C ASP A 17 12.36 -23.95 17.93
N LEU A 18 13.14 -24.55 17.03
CA LEU A 18 13.36 -24.04 15.67
C LEU A 18 12.04 -24.02 14.87
N THR A 19 11.26 -25.09 14.94
CA THR A 19 9.97 -25.17 14.25
C THR A 19 9.02 -24.07 14.73
N VAL A 20 8.88 -23.88 16.04
CA VAL A 20 8.04 -22.82 16.62
C VAL A 20 8.53 -21.44 16.19
N ASN A 21 9.85 -21.21 16.18
CA ASN A 21 10.40 -19.95 15.71
C ASN A 21 10.06 -19.69 14.24
N MET A 22 10.19 -20.71 13.38
CA MET A 22 9.85 -20.59 11.96
C MET A 22 8.34 -20.35 11.76
N GLU A 23 7.47 -20.97 12.55
CA GLU A 23 6.02 -20.70 12.51
C GLU A 23 5.70 -19.24 12.85
N HIS A 24 6.35 -18.67 13.87
CA HIS A 24 6.19 -17.26 14.21
C HIS A 24 6.68 -16.34 13.09
N GLU A 25 7.82 -16.66 12.48
CA GLU A 25 8.37 -15.88 11.37
C GLU A 25 7.49 -15.96 10.12
N CYS A 26 6.98 -17.14 9.77
CA CYS A 26 6.01 -17.31 8.70
C CYS A 26 4.76 -16.47 8.95
N GLY A 27 4.14 -16.56 10.13
CA GLY A 27 2.96 -15.76 10.45
C GLY A 27 3.23 -14.25 10.42
N ARG A 28 4.42 -13.81 10.82
CA ARG A 28 4.85 -12.41 10.72
C ARG A 28 4.95 -11.96 9.27
N LEU A 29 5.56 -12.77 8.40
CA LEU A 29 5.72 -12.48 6.98
C LEU A 29 4.37 -12.49 6.25
N GLU A 30 3.48 -13.45 6.53
CA GLU A 30 2.14 -13.50 5.96
C GLU A 30 1.35 -12.23 6.30
N LYS A 31 1.44 -11.76 7.55
CA LYS A 31 0.81 -10.50 7.95
C LYS A 31 1.39 -9.31 7.20
N LEU A 32 2.72 -9.25 7.05
CA LEU A 32 3.38 -8.18 6.30
C LEU A 32 2.93 -8.18 4.83
N CYS A 33 2.93 -9.33 4.17
CA CYS A 33 2.46 -9.45 2.79
C CYS A 33 0.99 -9.02 2.64
N SER A 34 0.13 -9.36 3.60
CA SER A 34 -1.27 -8.91 3.60
C SER A 34 -1.39 -7.39 3.70
N GLN A 35 -0.58 -6.76 4.56
CA GLN A 35 -0.54 -5.30 4.69
C GLN A 35 -0.04 -4.62 3.43
N GLU A 36 1.05 -5.13 2.84
CA GLU A 36 1.59 -4.61 1.58
C GLU A 36 0.60 -4.76 0.43
N SER A 37 -0.09 -5.89 0.33
CA SER A 37 -1.14 -6.10 -0.69
C SER A 37 -2.25 -5.05 -0.56
N GLN A 38 -2.72 -4.76 0.66
CA GLN A 38 -3.73 -3.72 0.89
C GLN A 38 -3.23 -2.32 0.50
N GLN A 39 -1.94 -2.03 0.75
CA GLN A 39 -1.34 -0.76 0.33
C GLN A 39 -1.25 -0.65 -1.20
N ILE A 40 -0.86 -1.73 -1.89
CA ILE A 40 -0.83 -1.77 -3.35
C ILE A 40 -2.23 -1.52 -3.93
N ASP A 41 -3.27 -2.14 -3.36
CA ASP A 41 -4.64 -1.95 -3.82
C ASP A 41 -5.10 -0.49 -3.67
N ARG A 42 -4.83 0.13 -2.51
CA ARG A 42 -5.14 1.56 -2.29
C ARG A 42 -4.40 2.46 -3.26
N LEU A 43 -3.09 2.26 -3.44
CA LEU A 43 -2.29 3.07 -4.37
C LEU A 43 -2.77 2.90 -5.80
N THR A 44 -3.20 1.70 -6.18
CA THR A 44 -3.77 1.43 -7.50
C THR A 44 -5.08 2.20 -7.70
N GLN A 45 -5.93 2.30 -6.68
CA GLN A 45 -7.16 3.11 -6.73
C GLN A 45 -6.85 4.60 -6.91
N VAL A 46 -5.91 5.14 -6.12
CA VAL A 46 -5.45 6.54 -6.25
C VAL A 46 -4.89 6.80 -7.64
N LEU A 47 -4.05 5.91 -8.17
CA LEU A 47 -3.48 6.04 -9.51
C LEU A 47 -4.56 6.02 -10.59
N ASN A 48 -5.57 5.15 -10.48
CA ASN A 48 -6.67 5.10 -11.44
C ASN A 48 -7.49 6.40 -11.43
N LEU A 49 -7.73 6.99 -10.26
CA LEU A 49 -8.39 8.29 -10.14
C LEU A 49 -7.56 9.39 -10.81
N LEU A 50 -6.24 9.42 -10.57
CA LEU A 50 -5.33 10.40 -11.17
C LEU A 50 -5.17 10.21 -12.68
N ASN A 51 -5.17 8.97 -13.19
CA ASN A 51 -5.11 8.70 -14.63
C ASN A 51 -6.38 9.21 -15.34
N THR A 52 -7.55 8.95 -14.76
CA THR A 52 -8.83 9.45 -15.30
C THR A 52 -8.85 10.97 -15.31
N PHE A 53 -8.26 11.59 -14.30
CA PHE A 53 -8.08 13.02 -14.23
C PHE A 53 -7.14 13.55 -15.34
N ASP A 54 -5.94 12.97 -15.48
CA ASP A 54 -4.95 13.37 -16.50
C ASP A 54 -5.50 13.26 -17.92
N GLU A 55 -6.25 12.19 -18.23
CA GLU A 55 -6.90 12.01 -19.53
C GLU A 55 -7.90 13.13 -19.85
N ARG A 56 -8.66 13.59 -18.85
CA ARG A 56 -9.68 14.64 -18.99
C ARG A 56 -9.11 16.06 -18.92
N SER A 57 -7.91 16.22 -18.37
CA SER A 57 -7.18 17.49 -18.36
C SER A 57 -6.46 17.78 -19.68
N LYS A 58 -6.32 16.79 -20.57
CA LYS A 58 -5.69 16.98 -21.88
C LYS A 58 -6.56 17.80 -22.84
N PRO A 59 -5.93 18.62 -23.72
CA PRO A 59 -6.65 19.39 -24.72
C PRO A 59 -7.38 18.47 -25.70
N GLY A 60 -8.65 18.76 -25.97
CA GLY A 60 -9.49 17.96 -26.89
C GLY A 60 -10.18 16.75 -26.24
N ALA A 61 -10.15 16.62 -24.91
CA ALA A 61 -10.94 15.62 -24.20
C ALA A 61 -12.44 15.77 -24.50
N GLN A 62 -13.15 14.65 -24.71
CA GLN A 62 -14.60 14.68 -24.96
C GLN A 62 -15.40 15.24 -23.78
N HIS A 63 -14.88 15.06 -22.55
CA HIS A 63 -15.47 15.54 -21.31
C HIS A 63 -14.38 16.22 -20.47
N PRO A 64 -14.02 17.48 -20.83
CA PRO A 64 -12.94 18.18 -20.15
C PRO A 64 -13.24 18.34 -18.66
N LEU A 65 -12.19 18.33 -17.87
CA LEU A 65 -12.31 18.42 -16.43
C LEU A 65 -12.55 19.88 -16.02
N GLY A 66 -13.67 20.15 -15.34
CA GLY A 66 -14.01 21.48 -14.84
C GLY A 66 -13.47 21.71 -13.43
N LEU A 67 -13.53 22.96 -12.98
CA LEU A 67 -13.05 23.35 -11.66
C LEU A 67 -13.81 22.65 -10.52
N GLU A 68 -15.12 22.42 -10.70
CA GLU A 68 -15.94 21.71 -9.71
C GLU A 68 -15.51 20.24 -9.58
N GLU A 69 -15.18 19.57 -10.69
CA GLU A 69 -14.63 18.22 -10.66
C GLU A 69 -13.23 18.17 -10.05
N CYS A 70 -12.38 19.19 -10.27
CA CYS A 70 -11.10 19.32 -9.56
C CYS A 70 -11.31 19.34 -8.05
N VAL A 71 -12.20 20.22 -7.58
CA VAL A 71 -12.51 20.33 -6.13
C VAL A 71 -12.99 18.99 -5.58
N ARG A 72 -13.93 18.33 -6.27
CA ARG A 72 -14.43 17.01 -5.86
C ARG A 72 -13.32 15.95 -5.77
N LEU A 73 -12.43 15.90 -6.75
CA LEU A 73 -11.33 14.93 -6.76
C LEU A 73 -10.34 15.18 -5.62
N PHE A 74 -9.97 16.44 -5.37
CA PHE A 74 -9.09 16.77 -4.26
C PHE A 74 -9.75 16.52 -2.90
N SER A 75 -11.05 16.81 -2.75
CA SER A 75 -11.81 16.45 -1.54
C SER A 75 -11.84 14.95 -1.34
N GLN A 76 -12.10 14.16 -2.40
CA GLN A 76 -12.10 12.71 -2.31
C GLN A 76 -10.72 12.16 -1.88
N LEU A 77 -9.63 12.70 -2.44
CA LEU A 77 -8.28 12.30 -2.03
C LEU A 77 -7.99 12.66 -0.56
N GLN A 78 -8.46 13.80 -0.09
CA GLN A 78 -8.28 14.24 1.31
C GLN A 78 -9.13 13.44 2.31
N GLU A 79 -10.32 13.01 1.92
CA GLU A 79 -11.26 12.31 2.80
C GLU A 79 -11.02 10.79 2.81
N GLU A 80 -10.83 10.19 1.63
CA GLU A 80 -10.75 8.72 1.47
C GLU A 80 -9.31 8.20 1.44
N TYR A 81 -8.34 9.02 1.00
CA TYR A 81 -6.94 8.63 0.77
C TYR A 81 -5.96 9.58 1.44
N PHE A 82 -6.28 10.04 2.66
CA PHE A 82 -5.51 11.07 3.37
C PHE A 82 -4.03 10.71 3.54
N GLU A 83 -3.73 9.46 3.88
CA GLU A 83 -2.35 8.99 4.10
C GLU A 83 -1.56 9.05 2.79
N GLU A 84 -2.13 8.56 1.69
CA GLU A 84 -1.53 8.64 0.36
C GLU A 84 -1.40 10.10 -0.11
N TYR A 85 -2.43 10.92 0.12
CA TYR A 85 -2.44 12.34 -0.20
C TYR A 85 -1.27 13.07 0.46
N LYS A 86 -0.99 12.76 1.73
CA LYS A 86 0.10 13.36 2.49
C LYS A 86 1.46 12.75 2.16
N GLN A 87 1.55 11.42 2.07
CA GLN A 87 2.81 10.71 1.85
C GLN A 87 3.42 11.03 0.48
N TYR A 88 2.59 11.19 -0.54
CA TYR A 88 3.02 11.48 -1.92
C TYR A 88 2.91 12.96 -2.29
N ASP A 89 2.63 13.83 -1.30
CA ASP A 89 2.53 15.28 -1.48
C ASP A 89 1.61 15.69 -2.64
N LEU A 90 0.45 15.01 -2.74
CA LEU A 90 -0.49 15.17 -3.86
C LEU A 90 -1.11 16.57 -3.90
N VAL A 91 -0.94 17.38 -2.85
CA VAL A 91 -1.28 18.81 -2.86
C VAL A 91 -0.53 19.57 -3.97
N THR A 92 0.69 19.15 -4.33
CA THR A 92 1.48 19.79 -5.41
C THR A 92 0.82 19.65 -6.78
N LEU A 93 0.01 18.61 -6.99
CA LEU A 93 -0.78 18.45 -8.21
C LEU A 93 -1.78 19.59 -8.40
N SER A 94 -2.33 20.14 -7.31
CA SER A 94 -3.27 21.27 -7.41
C SER A 94 -2.62 22.51 -8.03
N ILE A 95 -1.32 22.72 -7.79
CA ILE A 95 -0.56 23.85 -8.34
C ILE A 95 -0.38 23.68 -9.85
N ALA A 96 -0.05 22.47 -10.30
CA ALA A 96 0.15 22.16 -11.71
C ALA A 96 -1.15 22.20 -12.53
N VAL A 97 -2.28 21.89 -11.90
CA VAL A 97 -3.60 21.82 -12.55
C VAL A 97 -4.27 23.19 -12.66
N VAL A 98 -4.11 24.04 -11.64
CA VAL A 98 -4.84 25.32 -11.53
C VAL A 98 -4.13 26.44 -12.29
N PHE A 99 -2.88 26.25 -12.77
CA PHE A 99 -2.08 27.30 -13.38
C PHE A 99 -1.58 26.95 -14.81
N PRO A 100 -1.88 27.75 -15.85
CA PRO A 100 -2.99 28.68 -16.02
C PRO A 100 -4.02 28.09 -17.00
N TRP A 101 -5.18 27.68 -16.47
CA TRP A 101 -6.41 27.79 -17.25
C TRP A 101 -6.75 29.26 -17.49
#